data_AF-A0A6B0X3X2-F1
#
_entry.id   AF-A0A6B0X3X2-F1
#
_cell.length_a   1.000
_cell.length_b   1.000
_cell.length_c   1.000
_cell.angle_alpha   90.00
_cell.angle_beta   90.00
_cell.angle_gamma   90.00
#
_symmetry.space_group_name_H-M   'P 1'
#
loop_
_entity.id
_entity.type
_entity.pdbx_description
1 polymer ?
#
loop_
_entity_poly.entity_id
_entity_poly.type
_entity_poly.pdbx_seq_one_letter_code
_entity_poly.pdbx_strand_id
1 'polypeptide(L)' 'MTLNATRMHDGPAGDKAALSYPLVVEWSEEDQVFIGSCPGIAGPCCHGSDRRDVLRQLVKIVSDWLEDEEE' A
#
# COMPACT_ATOMS: atom_id res chain seq x y z
N MET A 1 -8.83 -43.60 3.16
CA MET A 1 -8.37 -42.77 4.30
C MET A 1 -8.18 -41.35 3.80
N THR A 2 -8.58 -40.39 4.62
CA THR A 2 -9.00 -39.01 4.33
C THR A 2 -8.06 -38.16 3.48
N LEU A 3 -8.63 -37.43 2.50
CA LEU A 3 -7.97 -36.32 1.83
C LEU A 3 -7.65 -35.25 2.87
N ASN A 4 -6.37 -35.01 3.15
CA ASN A 4 -5.96 -33.86 3.94
C ASN A 4 -5.97 -32.63 3.03
N ALA A 5 -6.84 -31.70 3.40
CA ALA A 5 -7.11 -30.46 2.69
C ALA A 5 -5.82 -29.71 2.34
N THR A 6 -5.68 -29.39 1.04
CA THR A 6 -4.73 -28.38 0.55
C THR A 6 -5.03 -27.07 1.27
N ARG A 7 -4.18 -26.71 2.22
CA ARG A 7 -4.19 -25.40 2.86
C ARG A 7 -3.73 -24.38 1.82
N MET A 8 -4.69 -23.77 1.14
CA MET A 8 -4.48 -22.65 0.22
C MET A 8 -4.31 -21.37 1.04
N HIS A 9 -3.12 -21.17 1.62
CA HIS A 9 -2.59 -19.83 1.89
C HIS A 9 -1.27 -19.85 1.12
N ASP A 10 -0.94 -18.94 0.22
CA ASP A 10 -1.21 -17.52 0.21
C ASP A 10 -1.13 -17.05 -1.25
N GLY A 11 -2.21 -16.47 -1.77
CA GLY A 11 -2.10 -15.62 -2.97
C GLY A 11 -1.71 -14.23 -2.48
N PRO A 12 -0.87 -13.47 -3.23
CA PRO A 12 -0.07 -12.35 -2.71
C PRO A 12 -0.89 -11.46 -1.77
N ALA A 13 -0.78 -11.70 -0.47
CA ALA A 13 -1.60 -11.04 0.54
C ALA A 13 -1.10 -9.64 0.88
N GLY A 14 0.15 -9.30 0.52
CA GLY A 14 0.78 -8.01 0.79
C GLY A 14 -0.07 -6.81 0.32
N ASP A 15 -0.60 -6.87 -0.91
CA ASP A 15 -1.33 -5.74 -1.49
C ASP A 15 -2.65 -5.39 -0.77
N LYS A 16 -3.26 -6.34 -0.06
CA LYS A 16 -4.54 -6.13 0.63
C LYS A 16 -4.37 -5.43 1.97
N ALA A 17 -3.26 -5.68 2.66
CA ALA A 17 -3.01 -5.11 3.97
C ALA A 17 -2.89 -3.58 3.87
N ALA A 18 -2.17 -3.09 2.87
CA ALA A 18 -2.00 -1.66 2.61
C ALA A 18 -3.32 -0.91 2.31
N LEU A 19 -4.29 -1.59 1.71
CA LEU A 19 -5.62 -1.02 1.42
C LEU A 19 -6.52 -0.90 2.67
N SER A 20 -6.16 -1.55 3.79
CA SER A 20 -6.85 -1.32 5.06
C SER A 20 -6.47 0.01 5.72
N TYR A 21 -5.43 0.68 5.23
CA TYR A 21 -4.96 1.96 5.75
C TYR A 21 -5.51 3.15 4.95
N PRO A 22 -5.71 4.31 5.59
CA PRO A 22 -6.21 5.51 4.93
C PRO A 22 -5.12 6.10 4.03
N LEU A 23 -5.10 5.71 2.76
CA LEU A 23 -4.23 6.30 1.74
C LEU A 23 -4.85 7.59 1.20
N VAL A 24 -4.14 8.70 1.36
CA VAL A 24 -4.57 10.03 0.91
C VAL A 24 -3.67 10.49 -0.23
N VAL A 25 -4.27 10.98 -1.31
CA VAL A 25 -3.54 11.61 -2.42
C VAL A 25 -4.10 13.00 -2.63
N GLU A 26 -3.30 14.00 -2.33
CA GLU A 26 -3.64 15.42 -2.49
C GLU A 26 -2.88 16.02 -3.67
N TRP A 27 -3.42 17.09 -4.25
CA TRP A 27 -2.75 17.83 -5.31
C TRP A 27 -2.06 19.06 -4.72
N SER A 28 -0.76 19.19 -4.94
CA SER A 28 -0.01 20.42 -4.61
C SER A 28 -0.08 21.37 -5.78
N GLU A 29 -0.74 22.52 -5.60
CA GLU A 29 -0.77 23.57 -6.62
C GLU A 29 0.59 24.26 -6.78
N GLU A 30 1.38 24.33 -5.71
CA GLU A 30 2.70 24.98 -5.68
C GLU A 30 3.73 24.22 -6.54
N ASP A 31 3.72 22.89 -6.43
CA ASP A 31 4.65 22.01 -7.15
C ASP A 31 4.05 21.42 -8.43
N GLN A 32 2.73 21.57 -8.66
CA GLN A 32 1.99 20.94 -9.74
C GLN A 32 2.17 19.40 -9.78
N VAL A 33 2.12 18.76 -8.60
CA VAL A 33 2.25 17.30 -8.46
C VAL A 33 1.24 16.73 -7.47
N PHE A 34 0.91 15.45 -7.62
CA PHE A 34 0.16 14.68 -6.63
C PHE A 34 1.09 14.21 -5.51
N ILE A 35 0.71 14.46 -4.27
CA ILE A 35 1.42 14.03 -3.06
C ILE A 35 0.62 12.93 -2.39
N GLY A 36 1.24 11.76 -2.23
CA GLY A 36 0.72 10.60 -1.53
C GLY A 36 1.17 10.60 -0.07
N SER A 37 0.22 10.44 0.84
CA SER A 37 0.39 10.46 2.29
C SER A 37 -0.44 9.37 2.93
N CYS A 38 0.11 8.68 3.92
CA CYS A 38 -0.59 7.66 4.72
C CYS A 38 -0.56 8.04 6.20
N PRO A 39 -1.50 8.87 6.68
CA PRO A 39 -1.58 9.23 8.10
C PRO A 39 -1.65 7.98 8.98
N GLY A 40 -0.57 7.73 9.72
CA GLY A 40 -0.45 6.60 10.65
C GLY A 40 0.68 5.61 10.34
N ILE A 41 1.21 5.55 9.11
CA ILE A 41 2.35 4.68 8.74
C ILE A 41 3.51 5.53 8.21
N ALA A 42 3.27 6.23 7.11
CA ALA A 42 4.25 7.06 6.43
C ALA A 42 3.60 8.39 6.08
N GLY A 43 4.23 9.51 6.46
CA GLY A 43 3.76 10.85 6.12
C GLY A 43 3.76 11.14 4.61
N PRO A 44 4.00 12.37 4.14
CA PRO A 44 4.17 12.62 2.71
C PRO A 44 5.41 11.87 2.21
N CYS A 45 5.22 10.71 1.61
CA CYS A 45 6.31 9.81 1.20
C CYS A 45 6.42 9.66 -0.31
N CYS A 46 5.34 9.92 -1.06
CA CYS A 46 5.33 9.83 -2.52
C CYS A 46 4.89 11.13 -3.16
N HIS A 47 5.45 11.44 -4.32
CA HIS A 47 5.01 12.52 -5.18
C HIS A 47 5.11 12.08 -6.64
N GLY A 48 4.21 12.58 -7.50
CA GLY A 48 4.22 12.23 -8.90
C GLY A 48 3.22 13.01 -9.73
N SER A 49 3.41 13.01 -11.06
CA SER A 49 2.55 13.73 -12.00
C SER A 49 1.21 13.03 -12.24
N ASP A 50 1.09 11.75 -11.88
CA ASP A 50 -0.10 10.92 -12.07
C ASP A 50 -0.64 10.39 -10.73
N ARG A 51 -1.87 10.77 -10.41
CA ARG A 51 -2.57 10.31 -9.19
C ARG A 51 -2.57 8.79 -9.04
N ARG A 52 -2.77 8.05 -10.14
CA ARG A 52 -2.82 6.58 -10.13
C ARG A 52 -1.46 5.96 -9.85
N ASP A 53 -0.39 6.60 -10.33
CA ASP A 53 0.96 6.10 -10.12
C ASP A 53 1.39 6.32 -8.67
N VAL A 54 1.14 7.52 -8.15
CA VAL A 54 1.35 7.86 -6.73
C VAL A 54 0.61 6.89 -5.81
N LEU A 55 -0.65 6.58 -6.10
CA LEU A 55 -1.41 5.61 -5.30
C LEU A 55 -0.83 4.19 -5.38
N ARG A 56 -0.43 3.72 -6.58
CA ARG A 56 0.20 2.39 -6.73
C ARG A 56 1.51 2.29 -5.97
N GLN A 57 2.35 3.31 -6.05
CA GLN A 57 3.60 3.37 -5.29
C GLN A 57 3.33 3.38 -3.78
N LEU A 58 2.36 4.19 -3.34
CA LEU A 58 1.99 4.29 -1.94
C LEU A 58 1.47 2.96 -1.37
N VAL A 59 0.60 2.26 -2.10
CA VAL A 59 0.13 0.91 -1.72
C VAL A 59 1.30 -0.06 -1.59
N LYS A 60 2.23 -0.05 -2.56
CA LYS A 60 3.38 -0.96 -2.55
C LYS A 60 4.32 -0.69 -1.38
N ILE A 61 4.59 0.59 -1.09
CA ILE A 61 5.40 0.97 0.06
C ILE A 61 4.69 0.53 1.33
N VAL A 62 3.44 0.91 1.55
CA VAL A 62 2.72 0.51 2.76
C VAL A 62 2.64 -1.02 2.90
N SER A 63 2.50 -1.77 1.81
CA SER A 63 2.55 -3.24 1.80
C SER A 63 3.90 -3.75 2.34
N ASP A 64 4.99 -3.23 1.78
CA ASP A 64 6.36 -3.58 2.17
C ASP A 64 6.59 -3.33 3.68
N TRP A 65 6.07 -2.23 4.21
CA TRP A 65 6.14 -1.90 5.64
C TRP A 65 5.29 -2.80 6.53
N LEU A 66 4.21 -3.41 5.99
CA LEU A 66 3.32 -4.31 6.74
C LEU A 66 3.78 -5.76 6.68
N GLU A 67 4.55 -6.13 5.65
CA GLU A 67 5.12 -7.48 5.48
C GLU A 67 6.20 -7.78 6.54
N ASP A 68 6.79 -6.76 7.19
CA ASP A 68 7.76 -6.92 8.28
C ASP A 68 7.13 -7.32 9.65
N GLU A 69 5.80 -7.38 9.80
CA GLU A 69 5.10 -7.77 11.06
C GLU A 69 4.79 -9.30 11.16
N GLU A 70 5.69 -10.17 10.70
CA GLU A 70 5.71 -11.60 11.10
C GLU A 70 7.05 -11.96 11.77
N GLU A 71 7.19 -11.65 13.08
CA GLU A 71 8.13 -12.32 14.00
C GLU A 71 7.45 -12.70 15.32
#